data_AF-A0A1V1NSW3-F1
#
_entry.id   AF-A0A1V1NSW3-F1
#
_cell.length_a   1.000
_cell.length_b   1.000
_cell.length_c   1.000
_cell.angle_alpha   90.00
_cell.angle_beta   90.00
_cell.angle_gamma   90.00
#
_symmetry.space_group_name_H-M   'P 1'
#
loop_
_entity.id
_entity.type
_entity.pdbx_description
1 polymer ?
#
loop_
_entity_poly.entity_id
_entity_poly.type
_entity_poly.pdbx_seq_one_letter_code
_entity_poly.pdbx_strand_id
1 'polypeptide(L)'
;MVDTSDIQRSMDPEILRSVTDEAGANITTAIESACIWGFVVLKRCAITALSSELAVVKLAIIKRAQYELFSMHEVESAAIDKKEASENMMIGLFGECARFDQAGINDGAAVVAMGVGYDRKLSERVNTPCIHRA
;
A
#
# COMPACT_ATOMS: atom_id res chain seq x y z
N MET A 1 9.12 -8.11 0.37
CA MET A 1 8.68 -7.84 -1.01
C MET A 1 7.25 -8.30 -1.18
N VAL A 2 6.39 -7.39 -1.65
CA VAL A 2 5.02 -7.67 -2.11
C VAL A 2 5.04 -7.65 -3.63
N ASP A 3 4.50 -8.69 -4.28
CA ASP A 3 4.39 -8.78 -5.73
C ASP A 3 2.97 -9.18 -6.17
N THR A 4 2.75 -9.27 -7.48
CA THR A 4 1.45 -9.66 -8.06
C THR A 4 0.99 -11.04 -7.60
N SER A 5 1.91 -11.97 -7.34
CA SER A 5 1.59 -13.31 -6.83
C SER A 5 1.07 -13.28 -5.39
N ASP A 6 1.51 -12.30 -4.58
CA ASP A 6 0.98 -12.11 -3.23
C ASP A 6 -0.48 -11.65 -3.27
N ILE A 7 -0.83 -10.77 -4.22
CA ILE A 7 -2.22 -10.35 -4.43
C ILE A 7 -3.06 -11.52 -4.93
N GLN A 8 -2.59 -12.24 -5.95
CA GLN A 8 -3.27 -13.41 -6.52
C GLN A 8 -3.54 -14.50 -5.48
N ARG A 9 -2.61 -14.76 -4.56
CA ARG A 9 -2.79 -15.76 -3.48
C ARG A 9 -3.67 -15.28 -2.34
N SER A 10 -3.87 -13.98 -2.18
CA SER A 10 -4.58 -13.37 -1.05
C SER A 10 -6.03 -13.01 -1.35
N MET A 11 -6.48 -13.24 -2.59
CA MET A 11 -7.82 -12.93 -3.07
C MET A 11 -8.47 -14.18 -3.67
N ASP A 12 -9.79 -14.23 -3.57
CA ASP A 12 -10.57 -15.22 -4.31
C ASP A 12 -10.39 -14.99 -5.83
N PRO A 13 -10.15 -16.04 -6.64
CA PRO A 13 -9.93 -15.88 -8.08
C PRO A 13 -11.08 -15.22 -8.85
N GLU A 14 -12.33 -15.43 -8.43
CA GLU A 14 -13.49 -14.80 -9.08
C GLU A 14 -13.54 -13.30 -8.78
N ILE A 15 -13.27 -12.94 -7.53
CA ILE A 15 -13.13 -11.54 -7.11
C ILE A 15 -11.96 -10.88 -7.82
N LEU A 16 -10.81 -11.54 -7.90
CA LEU A 16 -9.64 -10.99 -8.57
C LEU A 16 -9.99 -10.67 -10.03
N ARG A 17 -10.62 -11.60 -10.75
CA ARG A 17 -11.07 -11.38 -12.13
C ARG A 17 -12.05 -10.23 -12.29
N SER A 18 -12.86 -9.90 -11.28
CA SER A 18 -13.80 -8.79 -11.35
C SER A 18 -13.16 -7.41 -11.10
N VAL A 19 -11.96 -7.37 -10.51
CA VAL A 19 -11.22 -6.13 -10.18
C VAL A 19 -9.85 -6.03 -10.86
N THR A 20 -9.62 -6.81 -11.92
CA THR A 20 -8.38 -6.77 -12.70
C THR A 20 -8.70 -6.78 -14.19
N ASP A 21 -7.97 -5.99 -14.97
CA ASP A 21 -7.96 -6.08 -16.42
C ASP A 21 -7.18 -7.31 -16.90
N GLU A 22 -7.42 -7.78 -18.14
CA GLU A 22 -6.73 -8.97 -18.70
C GLU A 22 -5.20 -8.84 -18.70
N ALA A 23 -4.68 -7.60 -18.64
CA ALA A 23 -3.25 -7.29 -18.61
C ALA A 23 -2.65 -7.25 -17.19
N GLY A 24 -3.47 -7.25 -16.12
CA GLY A 24 -2.98 -7.15 -14.74
C GLY A 24 -2.28 -5.83 -14.40
N ALA A 25 -2.46 -4.78 -15.22
CA ALA A 25 -1.83 -3.48 -15.04
C ALA A 25 -2.37 -2.80 -13.76
N ASN A 26 -3.64 -3.04 -13.43
CA ASN A 26 -4.27 -2.48 -12.22
C ASN A 26 -3.67 -3.06 -10.94
N ILE A 27 -3.22 -4.33 -10.94
CA ILE A 27 -2.58 -4.97 -9.77
C ILE A 27 -1.25 -4.29 -9.45
N THR A 28 -0.45 -4.02 -10.48
CA THR A 28 0.86 -3.39 -10.30
C THR A 28 0.70 -1.98 -9.73
N THR A 29 -0.18 -1.17 -10.32
CA THR A 29 -0.49 0.18 -9.85
C THR A 29 -0.97 0.18 -8.39
N ALA A 30 -1.86 -0.76 -8.03
CA ALA A 30 -2.36 -0.87 -6.66
C ALA A 30 -1.27 -1.25 -5.64
N ILE A 31 -0.36 -2.16 -6.01
CA ILE A 31 0.81 -2.50 -5.17
C ILE A 31 1.71 -1.27 -5.00
N GLU A 32 1.99 -0.53 -6.07
CA GLU A 32 2.82 0.68 -6.01
C GLU A 32 2.21 1.73 -5.07
N SER A 33 0.92 2.04 -5.21
CA SER A 33 0.19 2.96 -4.32
C SER A 33 0.23 2.51 -2.86
N ALA A 34 -0.01 1.23 -2.59
CA ALA A 34 0.03 0.67 -1.25
C ALA A 34 1.43 0.74 -0.61
N CYS A 35 2.47 0.55 -1.41
CA CYS A 35 3.84 0.63 -0.94
C CYS A 35 4.30 2.06 -0.66
N ILE A 36 3.85 3.03 -1.48
CA ILE A 36 4.04 4.47 -1.20
C ILE A 36 3.38 4.82 0.13
N TRP A 37 2.14 4.41 0.35
CA TRP A 37 1.45 4.61 1.63
C TRP A 37 2.22 3.99 2.80
N GLY A 38 2.61 2.72 2.70
CA GLY A 38 3.37 2.03 3.75
C GLY A 38 4.69 2.71 4.06
N PHE A 39 5.40 3.17 3.04
CA PHE A 39 6.63 3.96 3.19
C PHE A 39 6.40 5.26 3.96
N VAL A 40 5.36 6.02 3.62
CA VAL A 40 5.02 7.28 4.31
C VAL A 40 4.72 7.02 5.78
N VAL A 41 3.96 5.95 6.08
CA VAL A 41 3.67 5.55 7.47
C VAL A 41 4.95 5.23 8.24
N LEU A 42 5.83 4.40 7.68
CA LEU A 42 7.10 4.05 8.31
C LEU A 42 7.99 5.28 8.56
N LYS A 43 8.03 6.21 7.61
CA LYS A 43 8.76 7.48 7.75
C LYS A 43 8.18 8.35 8.85
N ARG A 44 6.86 8.50 8.91
CA ARG A 44 6.17 9.27 9.95
C ARG A 44 6.41 8.69 11.34
N CYS A 45 6.50 7.37 11.46
CA CYS A 45 6.82 6.68 12.69
C CYS A 45 8.33 6.56 12.99
N ALA A 46 9.19 7.21 12.21
CA ALA A 46 10.65 7.15 12.36
C ALA A 46 11.23 5.72 12.37
N ILE A 47 10.58 4.79 11.68
CA ILE A 47 11.01 3.39 11.61
C ILE A 47 12.17 3.25 10.62
N THR A 48 13.30 2.76 11.10
CA THR A 48 14.52 2.58 10.30
C THR A 48 14.81 1.11 9.96
N ALA A 49 14.16 0.15 10.63
CA ALA A 49 14.28 -1.29 10.38
C ALA A 49 13.01 -2.05 10.79
N LEU A 50 12.74 -3.20 10.17
CA LEU A 50 11.48 -3.96 10.28
C LEU A 50 11.68 -5.46 10.58
N SER A 51 12.80 -5.85 11.18
CA SER A 51 13.23 -7.27 11.20
C SER A 51 12.20 -8.26 11.79
N SER A 52 11.48 -7.90 12.85
CA SER A 52 10.47 -8.77 13.49
C SER A 52 9.04 -8.54 12.95
N GLU A 53 8.77 -7.35 12.43
CA GLU A 53 7.44 -6.89 12.03
C GLU A 53 7.19 -7.07 10.53
N LEU A 54 8.21 -7.49 9.76
CA LEU A 54 8.18 -7.55 8.30
C LEU A 54 6.98 -8.31 7.75
N ALA A 55 6.58 -9.42 8.38
CA ALA A 55 5.45 -10.22 7.93
C ALA A 55 4.11 -9.47 8.07
N VAL A 56 3.92 -8.74 9.19
CA VAL A 56 2.70 -7.97 9.46
C VAL A 56 2.66 -6.72 8.58
N VAL A 57 3.80 -6.03 8.40
CA VAL A 57 3.90 -4.90 7.46
C VAL A 57 3.62 -5.37 6.03
N LYS A 58 4.16 -6.52 5.61
CA LYS A 58 3.87 -7.12 4.31
C LYS A 58 2.37 -7.35 4.13
N LEU A 59 1.71 -7.92 5.14
CA LEU A 59 0.27 -8.17 5.11
C LEU A 59 -0.55 -6.87 5.06
N ALA A 60 -0.15 -5.84 5.81
CA ALA A 60 -0.80 -4.52 5.77
C ALA A 60 -0.72 -3.90 4.38
N ILE A 61 0.44 -3.98 3.72
CA ILE A 61 0.63 -3.50 2.34
C ILE A 61 -0.25 -4.30 1.36
N ILE A 62 -0.35 -5.63 1.51
CA ILE A 62 -1.26 -6.44 0.69
C ILE A 62 -2.71 -5.98 0.86
N LYS A 63 -3.16 -5.76 2.10
CA LYS A 63 -4.53 -5.27 2.36
C LYS A 63 -4.76 -3.88 1.77
N ARG A 64 -3.77 -2.99 1.87
CA ARG A 64 -3.86 -1.68 1.24
C ARG A 64 -3.93 -1.79 -0.29
N ALA A 65 -3.15 -2.68 -0.91
CA ALA A 65 -3.21 -2.90 -2.36
C ALA A 65 -4.57 -3.46 -2.79
N GLN A 66 -5.17 -4.37 -1.99
CA GLN A 66 -6.56 -4.81 -2.23
C GLN A 66 -7.52 -3.62 -2.20
N TYR A 67 -7.41 -2.72 -1.22
CA TYR A 67 -8.21 -1.49 -1.18
C TYR A 67 -8.06 -0.65 -2.45
N GLU A 68 -6.82 -0.37 -2.89
CA GLU A 68 -6.58 0.43 -4.09
C GLU A 68 -7.20 -0.25 -5.33
N LEU A 69 -7.12 -1.58 -5.44
CA LEU A 69 -7.79 -2.35 -6.51
C LEU A 69 -9.31 -2.19 -6.47
N PHE A 70 -9.96 -2.42 -5.33
CA PHE A 70 -11.41 -2.28 -5.23
C PHE A 70 -11.87 -0.83 -5.45
N SER A 71 -11.07 0.14 -5.00
CA SER A 71 -11.36 1.58 -5.18
C SER A 71 -11.29 1.99 -6.65
N MET A 72 -10.35 1.45 -7.44
CA MET A 72 -10.28 1.69 -8.88
C MET A 72 -11.49 1.17 -9.65
N HIS A 73 -12.22 0.20 -9.08
CA HIS A 73 -13.38 -0.45 -9.66
C HIS A 73 -14.70 -0.02 -9.00
N GLU A 74 -14.71 1.09 -8.24
CA GLU A 74 -15.90 1.67 -7.59
C GLU A 74 -16.66 0.71 -6.64
N VAL A 75 -15.98 -0.30 -6.10
CA VAL A 75 -16.58 -1.25 -5.13
C VAL A 75 -16.34 -0.75 -3.70
N GLU A 76 -17.05 0.30 -3.32
CA GLU A 76 -16.76 1.12 -2.12
C GLU A 76 -16.83 0.34 -0.79
N SER A 77 -17.85 -0.52 -0.60
CA SER A 77 -18.02 -1.26 0.66
C SER A 77 -16.91 -2.29 0.91
N ALA A 78 -16.53 -3.05 -0.12
CA ALA A 78 -15.43 -4.01 -0.03
C ALA A 78 -14.07 -3.30 0.07
N ALA A 79 -13.94 -2.09 -0.49
CA ALA A 79 -12.74 -1.27 -0.37
C ALA A 79 -12.50 -0.82 1.08
N ILE A 80 -13.53 -0.30 1.76
CA ILE A 80 -13.41 0.26 3.12
C ILE A 80 -12.89 -0.77 4.13
N ASP A 81 -13.43 -1.99 4.13
CA ASP A 81 -12.97 -3.06 5.05
C ASP A 81 -11.47 -3.36 4.91
N LYS A 82 -10.95 -3.33 3.67
CA LYS A 82 -9.52 -3.58 3.40
C LYS A 82 -8.65 -2.42 3.85
N LYS A 83 -9.14 -1.18 3.66
CA LYS A 83 -8.48 0.02 4.14
C LYS A 83 -8.35 -0.02 5.66
N GLU A 84 -9.45 -0.20 6.38
CA GLU A 84 -9.46 -0.25 7.85
C GLU A 84 -8.58 -1.39 8.38
N ALA A 85 -8.63 -2.58 7.77
CA ALA A 85 -7.76 -3.68 8.14
C ALA A 85 -6.27 -3.32 7.99
N SER A 86 -5.89 -2.67 6.89
CA SER A 86 -4.50 -2.25 6.65
C SER A 86 -4.04 -1.19 7.67
N GLU A 87 -4.89 -0.22 7.98
CA GLU A 87 -4.60 0.86 8.92
C GLU A 87 -4.50 0.32 10.36
N ASN A 88 -5.43 -0.53 10.77
CA ASN A 88 -5.41 -1.18 12.08
C ASN A 88 -4.17 -2.05 12.28
N MET A 89 -3.66 -2.71 11.24
CA MET A 89 -2.39 -3.46 11.33
C MET A 89 -1.21 -2.53 11.59
N MET A 90 -1.10 -1.41 10.86
CA MET A 90 -0.01 -0.46 11.05
C MET A 90 -0.10 0.28 12.39
N ILE A 91 -1.32 0.63 12.84
CA ILE A 91 -1.56 1.21 14.17
C ILE A 91 -1.25 0.19 15.27
N GLY A 92 -1.61 -1.08 15.10
CA GLY A 92 -1.26 -2.12 16.05
C GLY A 92 0.25 -2.33 16.22
N LEU A 93 1.03 -2.11 15.16
CA LEU A 93 2.49 -2.21 15.20
C LEU A 93 3.18 -0.95 15.75
N PHE A 94 2.75 0.23 15.29
CA PHE A 94 3.49 1.47 15.50
C PHE A 94 2.74 2.50 16.35
N GLY A 95 1.50 2.22 16.76
CA GLY A 95 0.65 3.12 17.52
C GLY A 95 0.09 4.29 16.70
N GLU A 96 -0.31 5.35 17.38
CA GLU A 96 -0.97 6.53 16.78
C GLU A 96 -0.14 7.26 15.72
N CYS A 97 1.19 7.08 15.69
CA CYS A 97 2.00 7.66 14.61
C CYS A 97 1.64 7.09 13.23
N ALA A 98 1.10 5.87 13.18
CA ALA A 98 0.69 5.22 11.94
C ALA A 98 -0.74 5.58 11.51
N ARG A 99 -1.49 6.30 12.35
CA ARG A 99 -2.83 6.76 12.02
C ARG A 99 -2.75 7.77 10.88
N PHE A 100 -3.47 7.45 9.80
CA PHE A 100 -3.49 8.23 8.58
C PHE A 100 -4.89 8.85 8.39
N ASP A 101 -5.12 10.02 8.99
CA ASP A 101 -6.39 10.72 8.80
C ASP A 101 -6.47 11.24 7.36
N GLN A 102 -7.39 10.67 6.57
CA GLN A 102 -7.57 10.98 5.15
C GLN A 102 -8.12 12.41 4.89
N ALA A 103 -8.26 13.24 5.94
CA ALA A 103 -8.68 14.64 5.86
C ALA A 103 -7.73 15.54 5.05
N GLY A 104 -6.59 15.03 4.58
CA GLY A 104 -5.62 15.75 3.74
C GLY A 104 -5.29 15.11 2.39
N ILE A 105 -5.97 14.03 1.97
CA ILE A 105 -5.75 13.39 0.66
C ILE A 105 -7.10 13.17 -0.05
N ASN A 106 -7.87 14.24 -0.22
CA ASN A 106 -8.91 14.29 -1.27
C ASN A 106 -8.38 14.83 -2.59
N ASP A 107 -7.10 15.21 -2.63
CA ASP A 107 -6.46 15.60 -3.87
C ASP A 107 -5.55 14.47 -4.33
N GLY A 108 -5.91 13.85 -5.45
CA GLY A 108 -4.97 13.15 -6.34
C GLY A 108 -3.80 14.03 -6.83
N ALA A 109 -3.59 15.21 -6.23
CA ALA A 109 -2.48 16.13 -6.40
C ALA A 109 -1.51 16.18 -5.20
N ALA A 110 -1.81 15.57 -4.04
CA ALA A 110 -0.97 15.71 -2.84
C ALA A 110 0.35 14.91 -2.89
N VAL A 111 0.47 13.91 -3.77
CA VAL A 111 1.77 13.27 -4.06
C VAL A 111 2.72 14.25 -4.78
N VAL A 112 2.20 15.32 -5.38
CA VAL A 112 2.98 16.38 -6.03
C VAL A 112 3.26 17.56 -5.08
N ALA A 113 2.44 17.75 -4.03
CA ALA A 113 2.51 18.93 -3.16
C ALA A 113 3.49 18.81 -1.98
N MET A 114 3.83 17.59 -1.54
CA MET A 114 5.03 17.43 -0.73
C MET A 114 6.20 17.41 -1.69
N GLY A 115 7.08 18.42 -1.65
CA GLY A 115 8.31 18.53 -2.43
C GLY A 115 9.34 17.42 -2.21
N VAL A 116 8.90 16.21 -1.85
CA VAL A 116 9.58 14.96 -2.14
C VAL A 116 9.36 14.72 -3.64
N GLY A 117 10.19 15.38 -4.45
CA GLY A 117 10.47 14.83 -5.77
C GLY A 117 10.73 13.33 -5.58
N TYR A 118 10.16 12.50 -6.45
CA TYR A 118 10.46 11.08 -6.53
C TYR A 118 11.95 10.96 -6.87
N ASP A 119 12.80 11.20 -5.88
CA ASP A 119 14.23 11.13 -6.00
C ASP A 119 14.53 9.65 -6.11
N ARG A 120 14.90 9.25 -7.32
CA ARG A 120 15.23 7.88 -7.69
C ARG A 120 16.32 7.29 -6.78
N LYS A 121 17.11 8.12 -6.08
CA LYS A 121 18.09 7.68 -5.07
C LYS A 121 17.46 7.39 -3.69
N LEU A 122 16.25 7.87 -3.42
CA LEU A 122 15.54 7.64 -2.15
C LEU A 122 14.94 6.23 -2.08
N SER A 123 14.50 5.67 -3.21
CA SER A 123 14.05 4.26 -3.29
C SER A 123 15.19 3.26 -3.08
N GLU A 124 16.43 3.69 -3.31
CA GLU A 124 17.66 2.90 -3.08
C GLU A 124 18.19 3.04 -1.65
N ARG A 125 17.94 4.18 -0.97
CA ARG A 125 18.46 4.48 0.38
C ARG A 125 17.55 4.04 1.50
N VAL A 126 16.26 4.00 1.26
CA VAL A 126 15.36 3.21 2.08
C VAL A 126 15.26 1.89 1.36
N ASN A 127 15.49 0.77 2.05
CA ASN A 127 15.10 -0.55 1.57
C ASN A 127 13.59 -0.51 1.34
N THR A 128 13.16 0.02 0.20
CA THR A 128 11.75 0.19 -0.12
C THR A 128 11.22 -1.22 -0.22
N PRO A 129 10.33 -1.68 0.68
CA PRO A 129 10.07 -3.11 0.84
C PRO A 129 9.42 -3.79 -0.38
N CYS A 130 9.20 -3.07 -1.47
CA CYS A 130 8.25 -3.42 -2.52
C CYS A 130 8.73 -3.34 -3.96
N ILE A 131 9.82 -2.64 -4.30
CA ILE A 131 10.15 -2.41 -5.71
C ILE A 131 11.62 -2.71 -5.96
N HIS A 132 11.90 -3.89 -6.51
CA HIS A 132 13.00 -4.03 -7.45
C HIS A 132 12.37 -4.05 -8.85
N ARG A 133 12.64 -3.02 -9.66
CA ARG A 133 12.50 -3.16 -11.10
C ARG A 133 13.50 -4.23 -11.53
N ALA A 134 12.99 -5.25 -12.22
CA ALA A 134 13.81 -6.20 -12.96
C ALA A 134 14.71 -5.47 -13.97
#